data_AF-A0A944MZA0-F1
#
_entry.id   AF-A0A944MZA0-F1
#
_cell.length_a   1.000
_cell.length_b   1.000
_cell.length_c   1.000
_cell.angle_alpha   90.00
_cell.angle_beta   90.00
_cell.angle_gamma   90.00
#
_symmetry.space_group_name_H-M   'P 1'
#
loop_
_entity.id
_entity.type
_entity.pdbx_description
1 polymer ?
#
loop_
_entity_poly.entity_id
_entity_poly.type
_entity_poly.pdbx_seq_one_letter_code
_entity_poly.pdbx_strand_id
1 'polypeptide(L)'
;NTMVWFTSDNGPNLKGKKNPKAAIAQNGKFVYTALGSTGAYRGWKRDCYEGGLRVPGILEWPSRIKKSRHTDFPAVTSDYFPTALAAVGLPLPDDRTYDGINLLPIIEQETNYKRPPIGFHCNGMEAWTSTPYKIVRSIKNKKKQSLDWELYNLVHDPYEEHNLATSKPDLVSRMAKEFDEWAQAIQLEKVKD
;
A
#
# COMPACT_ATOMS: atom_id res chain seq x y z
N ASN A 1 12.86 -17.02 21.64
CA ASN A 1 11.86 -17.13 20.56
C ASN A 1 11.43 -15.71 20.21
N THR A 2 12.09 -15.08 19.25
CA THR A 2 11.96 -13.64 18.97
C THR A 2 11.52 -13.44 17.51
N MET A 3 10.56 -12.55 17.31
CA MET A 3 10.09 -12.09 16.00
C MET A 3 10.60 -10.68 15.77
N VAL A 4 11.33 -10.44 14.70
CA VAL A 4 11.91 -9.14 14.34
C VAL A 4 11.34 -8.68 13.01
N TRP A 5 10.79 -7.47 12.99
CA TRP A 5 10.32 -6.79 11.78
C TRP A 5 11.25 -5.63 11.46
N PHE A 6 11.65 -5.52 10.20
CA PHE A 6 12.35 -4.35 9.66
C PHE A 6 11.52 -3.75 8.53
N THR A 7 11.28 -2.44 8.59
CA THR A 7 10.51 -1.70 7.58
C THR A 7 10.88 -0.22 7.55
N SER A 8 10.28 0.53 6.62
CA SER A 8 10.31 2.00 6.57
C SER A 8 8.88 2.56 6.76
N ASP A 9 8.78 3.82 7.16
CA ASP A 9 7.49 4.52 7.35
C ASP A 9 6.84 4.94 6.02
N ASN A 10 7.66 5.25 5.01
CA ASN A 10 7.25 5.70 3.69
C ASN A 10 8.38 5.52 2.67
N GLY A 11 8.07 5.74 1.38
CA GLY A 11 9.06 5.90 0.32
C GLY A 11 10.05 7.05 0.56
N PRO A 12 11.13 7.14 -0.23
CA PRO A 12 12.20 8.15 -0.06
C PRO A 12 11.73 9.57 -0.40
N ASN A 13 12.41 10.58 0.13
CA ASN A 13 12.12 11.98 -0.20
C ASN A 13 13.00 12.47 -1.35
N LEU A 14 12.40 12.71 -2.52
CA LEU A 14 13.12 13.20 -3.71
C LEU A 14 12.83 14.69 -4.02
N LYS A 15 12.21 15.44 -3.10
CA LYS A 15 11.81 16.85 -3.27
C LYS A 15 13.02 17.75 -3.56
N GLY A 16 12.93 18.58 -4.60
CA GLY A 16 13.93 19.62 -4.93
C GLY A 16 14.74 19.39 -6.21
N LYS A 17 14.56 18.27 -6.91
CA LYS A 17 15.19 18.08 -8.22
C LYS A 17 14.41 18.82 -9.33
N LYS A 18 15.12 19.61 -10.13
CA LYS A 18 14.68 20.03 -11.48
C LYS A 18 14.69 18.76 -12.33
N ASN A 19 13.53 18.24 -12.71
CA ASN A 19 13.33 16.93 -13.37
C ASN A 19 13.44 15.72 -12.43
N PRO A 20 12.47 15.50 -11.51
CA PRO A 20 12.24 14.17 -10.94
C PRO A 20 11.83 13.14 -12.01
N LYS A 21 11.68 13.57 -13.28
CA LYS A 21 11.49 12.73 -14.46
C LYS A 21 12.58 11.66 -14.68
N ALA A 22 13.72 11.74 -13.99
CA ALA A 22 14.71 10.66 -13.93
C ALA A 22 14.29 9.46 -13.03
N ALA A 23 13.17 9.60 -12.31
CA ALA A 23 12.43 8.52 -11.65
C ALA A 23 11.04 8.32 -12.28
N ILE A 24 10.85 8.78 -13.54
CA ILE A 24 9.87 8.10 -14.38
C ILE A 24 10.46 6.70 -14.53
N ALA A 25 9.66 5.69 -14.22
CA ALA A 25 9.86 4.34 -14.68
C ALA A 25 10.22 4.39 -16.17
N GLN A 26 11.50 4.35 -16.48
CA GLN A 26 11.98 4.39 -17.86
C GLN A 26 12.66 3.05 -18.08
N ASN A 27 11.82 2.06 -18.38
CA ASN A 27 12.22 0.74 -18.85
C ASN A 27 13.01 -0.09 -17.82
N GLY A 28 12.67 0.00 -16.53
CA GLY A 28 13.24 -0.87 -15.49
C GLY A 28 14.69 -0.55 -15.08
N LYS A 29 15.21 0.66 -15.35
CA LYS A 29 16.56 1.06 -14.92
C LYS A 29 16.58 1.80 -13.58
N PHE A 30 17.47 1.36 -12.68
CA PHE A 30 17.68 1.95 -11.35
C PHE A 30 18.46 3.26 -11.43
N VAL A 31 17.92 4.33 -10.82
CA VAL A 31 18.68 5.57 -10.57
C VAL A 31 18.83 5.73 -9.05
N TYR A 32 20.07 5.61 -8.57
CA TYR A 32 20.41 5.87 -7.17
C TYR A 32 20.75 7.34 -6.98
N THR A 33 20.22 7.95 -5.92
CA THR A 33 20.59 9.31 -5.52
C THR A 33 21.00 9.32 -4.05
N ALA A 34 21.77 10.32 -3.62
CA ALA A 34 22.09 10.52 -2.20
C ALA A 34 20.84 10.75 -1.31
N LEU A 35 19.66 10.91 -1.90
CA LEU A 35 18.37 11.12 -1.22
C LEU A 35 17.50 9.84 -1.16
N GLY A 36 17.99 8.73 -1.71
CA GLY A 36 17.27 7.46 -1.82
C GLY A 36 16.88 7.09 -3.25
N SER A 37 16.17 5.97 -3.38
CA SER A 37 15.67 5.43 -4.64
C SER A 37 14.32 4.75 -4.40
N THR A 38 13.38 4.94 -5.32
CA THR A 38 12.09 4.24 -5.36
C THR A 38 12.20 2.97 -6.21
N GLY A 39 13.42 2.56 -6.61
CA GLY A 39 13.61 1.59 -7.67
C GLY A 39 13.06 2.12 -8.99
N ALA A 40 12.18 1.33 -9.61
CA ALA A 40 11.44 1.73 -10.81
C ALA A 40 10.00 2.18 -10.50
N TYR A 41 9.59 2.26 -9.24
CA TYR A 41 8.22 2.62 -8.85
C TYR A 41 7.97 4.13 -8.97
N ARG A 42 6.78 4.48 -9.47
CA ARG A 42 6.35 5.87 -9.70
C ARG A 42 6.06 6.61 -8.40
N GLY A 43 6.37 7.91 -8.36
CA GLY A 43 6.15 8.76 -7.19
C GLY A 43 7.18 8.55 -6.09
N TRP A 44 7.07 9.30 -5.01
CA TRP A 44 7.98 9.27 -3.84
C TRP A 44 7.23 9.67 -2.57
N LYS A 45 7.93 9.91 -1.45
CA LYS A 45 7.32 10.34 -0.18
C LYS A 45 6.24 11.40 -0.40
N ARG A 46 5.04 11.14 0.13
CA ARG A 46 3.79 11.93 0.04
C ARG A 46 2.86 11.58 -1.13
N ASP A 47 3.33 10.83 -2.11
CA ASP A 47 2.49 10.34 -3.20
C ASP A 47 1.81 9.03 -2.80
N CYS A 48 0.64 8.76 -3.37
CA CYS A 48 -0.06 7.48 -3.24
C CYS A 48 0.27 6.50 -4.39
N TYR A 49 1.22 6.82 -5.26
CA TYR A 49 1.82 5.88 -6.22
C TYR A 49 2.77 4.90 -5.50
N GLU A 50 3.15 3.80 -6.15
CA GLU A 50 3.92 2.71 -5.55
C GLU A 50 5.26 3.17 -4.94
N GLY A 51 5.94 4.16 -5.53
CA GLY A 51 7.19 4.69 -5.02
C GLY A 51 7.05 5.51 -3.72
N GLY A 52 5.84 5.97 -3.40
CA GLY A 52 5.53 6.62 -2.12
C GLY A 52 5.11 5.65 -1.03
N LEU A 53 4.45 4.54 -1.41
CA LEU A 53 3.83 3.57 -0.49
C LEU A 53 4.70 2.32 -0.24
N ARG A 54 5.31 1.77 -1.30
CA ARG A 54 6.07 0.52 -1.24
C ARG A 54 7.43 0.74 -0.59
N VAL A 55 7.68 -0.04 0.45
CA VAL A 55 8.89 0.03 1.28
C VAL A 55 9.48 -1.38 1.49
N PRO A 56 10.76 -1.49 1.89
CA PRO A 56 11.31 -2.78 2.31
C PRO A 56 10.51 -3.34 3.49
N GLY A 57 10.20 -4.63 3.46
CA GLY A 57 9.60 -5.36 4.58
C GLY A 57 10.33 -6.68 4.78
N ILE A 58 10.95 -6.86 5.95
CA ILE A 58 11.69 -8.08 6.30
C ILE A 58 11.16 -8.58 7.65
N LEU A 59 10.92 -9.89 7.70
CA LEU A 59 10.55 -10.60 8.93
C LEU A 59 11.58 -11.70 9.20
N GLU A 60 12.17 -11.67 10.39
CA GLU A 60 12.97 -12.76 10.92
C GLU A 60 12.24 -13.39 12.13
N TRP A 61 12.01 -14.70 12.06
CA TRP A 61 11.43 -15.44 13.18
C TRP A 61 11.93 -16.89 13.20
N PRO A 62 13.12 -17.18 13.77
CA PRO A 62 13.82 -18.46 13.57
C PRO A 62 13.06 -19.70 14.08
N SER A 63 12.13 -19.53 15.02
CA SER A 63 11.30 -20.63 15.50
C SER A 63 10.24 -21.08 14.47
N ARG A 64 9.74 -20.16 13.64
CA ARG A 64 8.69 -20.38 12.63
C ARG A 64 9.23 -20.42 11.19
N ILE A 65 10.19 -19.57 10.85
CA ILE A 65 10.78 -19.45 9.52
C ILE A 65 12.11 -20.22 9.50
N LYS A 66 12.11 -21.42 8.92
CA LYS A 66 13.28 -22.31 8.88
C LYS A 66 14.17 -22.15 7.65
N LYS A 67 13.61 -21.60 6.57
CA LYS A 67 14.30 -21.36 5.31
C LYS A 67 13.97 -19.95 4.84
N SER A 68 14.99 -19.23 4.38
CA SER A 68 14.82 -17.92 3.75
C SER A 68 13.90 -18.06 2.54
N ARG A 69 12.95 -17.14 2.42
CA ARG A 69 11.99 -17.08 1.31
C ARG A 69 11.54 -15.65 1.06
N HIS A 70 10.95 -15.41 -0.09
CA HIS A 70 10.24 -14.17 -0.39
C HIS A 70 8.74 -14.46 -0.55
N THR A 71 7.92 -13.42 -0.53
CA THR A 71 6.49 -13.48 -0.85
C THR A 71 6.08 -12.17 -1.51
N ASP A 72 5.24 -12.27 -2.53
CA ASP A 72 4.62 -11.12 -3.19
C ASP A 72 3.24 -10.78 -2.60
N PHE A 73 2.87 -11.40 -1.47
CA PHE A 73 1.63 -11.09 -0.78
C PHE A 73 1.62 -9.62 -0.35
N PRO A 74 0.61 -8.82 -0.75
CA PRO A 74 0.54 -7.42 -0.35
C PRO A 74 0.34 -7.31 1.16
N ALA A 75 1.26 -6.61 1.83
CA ALA A 75 1.26 -6.34 3.27
C ALA A 75 1.37 -4.84 3.55
N VAL A 76 0.78 -4.38 4.66
CA VAL A 76 0.82 -2.98 5.11
C VAL A 76 1.10 -2.94 6.62
N THR A 77 1.65 -1.83 7.11
CA THR A 77 2.07 -1.70 8.52
C THR A 77 0.94 -1.87 9.54
N SER A 78 -0.32 -1.61 9.19
CA SER A 78 -1.46 -1.88 10.09
C SER A 78 -1.67 -3.37 10.35
N ASP A 79 -1.14 -4.27 9.52
CA ASP A 79 -1.19 -5.72 9.72
C ASP A 79 -0.34 -6.18 10.92
N TYR A 80 0.60 -5.35 11.39
CA TYR A 80 1.51 -5.72 12.49
C TYR A 80 0.77 -5.95 13.80
N PHE A 81 -0.22 -5.11 14.11
CA PHE A 81 -0.99 -5.21 15.35
C PHE A 81 -1.76 -6.54 15.48
N PRO A 82 -2.67 -6.90 14.53
CA PRO A 82 -3.37 -8.18 14.59
C PRO A 82 -2.41 -9.39 14.53
N THR A 83 -1.31 -9.29 13.77
CA THR A 83 -0.31 -10.35 13.71
C THR A 83 0.41 -10.53 15.05
N ALA A 84 0.77 -9.44 15.74
CA ALA A 84 1.43 -9.50 17.03
C ALA A 84 0.54 -10.13 18.11
N LEU A 85 -0.74 -9.74 18.18
CA LEU A 85 -1.69 -10.35 19.11
C LEU A 85 -1.88 -11.85 18.84
N ALA A 86 -2.08 -12.22 17.57
CA ALA A 86 -2.20 -13.62 17.18
C ALA A 86 -0.93 -14.43 17.52
N ALA A 87 0.27 -13.84 17.35
CA ALA A 87 1.54 -14.52 17.64
C ALA A 87 1.72 -14.84 19.14
N VAL A 88 1.08 -14.08 20.03
CA VAL A 88 1.09 -14.32 21.49
C VAL A 88 -0.19 -15.00 22.00
N GLY A 89 -1.11 -15.38 21.11
CA GLY A 89 -2.35 -16.09 21.46
C GLY A 89 -3.41 -15.20 22.11
N LEU A 90 -3.40 -13.89 21.85
CA LEU A 90 -4.40 -12.94 22.32
C LEU A 90 -5.44 -12.63 21.23
N PRO A 91 -6.72 -12.45 21.59
CA PRO A 91 -7.75 -12.01 20.66
C PRO A 91 -7.58 -10.52 20.30
N LEU A 92 -8.14 -10.10 19.17
CA LEU A 92 -8.37 -8.68 18.90
C LEU A 92 -9.43 -8.14 19.88
N PRO A 93 -9.21 -6.98 20.52
CA PRO A 93 -10.24 -6.27 21.25
C PRO A 93 -11.46 -5.95 20.36
N ASP A 94 -12.67 -6.07 20.89
CA ASP A 94 -13.95 -5.86 20.19
C ASP A 94 -14.46 -4.40 20.29
N ASP A 95 -13.63 -3.49 20.79
CA ASP A 95 -13.94 -2.09 21.04
C ASP A 95 -13.67 -1.15 19.85
N ARG A 96 -13.09 -1.67 18.75
CA ARG A 96 -12.70 -0.88 17.57
C ARG A 96 -12.64 -1.72 16.29
N THR A 97 -12.64 -1.03 15.16
CA THR A 97 -12.39 -1.62 13.83
C THR A 97 -10.89 -1.64 13.52
N TYR A 98 -10.43 -2.67 12.80
CA TYR A 98 -9.04 -2.81 12.36
C TYR A 98 -8.96 -2.93 10.84
N ASP A 99 -8.14 -2.11 10.21
CA ASP A 99 -7.84 -2.22 8.77
C ASP A 99 -6.81 -3.32 8.46
N GLY A 100 -5.95 -3.65 9.45
CA GLY A 100 -4.90 -4.65 9.30
C GLY A 100 -5.44 -6.08 9.41
N ILE A 101 -4.72 -7.02 8.80
CA ILE A 101 -5.01 -8.46 8.90
C ILE A 101 -3.92 -9.24 9.63
N ASN A 102 -4.28 -10.41 10.16
CA ASN A 102 -3.31 -11.36 10.70
C ASN A 102 -2.49 -12.01 9.57
N LEU A 103 -1.17 -11.82 9.58
CA LEU A 103 -0.23 -12.37 8.60
C LEU A 103 0.30 -13.76 8.96
N LEU A 104 -0.07 -14.36 10.11
CA LEU A 104 0.37 -15.71 10.47
C LEU A 104 0.10 -16.75 9.36
N PRO A 105 -1.08 -16.79 8.70
CA PRO A 105 -1.30 -17.69 7.56
C PRO A 105 -0.26 -17.53 6.45
N ILE A 106 0.15 -16.29 6.15
CA ILE A 106 1.16 -15.97 5.14
C ILE A 106 2.56 -16.38 5.61
N ILE A 107 2.84 -16.19 6.90
CA ILE A 107 4.09 -16.64 7.55
C ILE A 107 4.19 -18.18 7.50
N GLU A 108 3.07 -18.87 7.65
CA GLU A 108 2.92 -20.34 7.61
C GLU A 108 2.71 -20.89 6.20
N GLN A 109 2.82 -20.04 5.16
CA GLN A 109 2.81 -20.39 3.73
C GLN A 109 1.46 -20.88 3.20
N GLU A 110 0.35 -20.40 3.75
CA GLU A 110 -0.96 -20.58 3.13
C GLU A 110 -1.04 -19.83 1.79
N THR A 111 -1.32 -20.54 0.70
CA THR A 111 -1.25 -20.00 -0.66
C THR A 111 -2.57 -19.41 -1.16
N ASN A 112 -3.69 -19.72 -0.50
CA ASN A 112 -5.04 -19.33 -0.95
C ASN A 112 -5.62 -18.14 -0.16
N TYR A 113 -4.82 -17.51 0.69
CA TYR A 113 -5.27 -16.40 1.51
C TYR A 113 -5.53 -15.17 0.63
N LYS A 114 -6.76 -14.64 0.68
CA LYS A 114 -7.15 -13.46 -0.10
C LYS A 114 -6.97 -12.20 0.73
N ARG A 115 -6.18 -11.27 0.21
CA ARG A 115 -5.97 -9.94 0.82
C ARG A 115 -7.22 -9.06 0.63
N PRO A 116 -7.85 -8.57 1.72
CA PRO A 116 -8.83 -7.50 1.61
C PRO A 116 -8.18 -6.23 1.04
N PRO A 117 -8.94 -5.35 0.38
CA PRO A 117 -8.39 -4.14 -0.19
C PRO A 117 -7.66 -3.25 0.83
N ILE A 118 -6.70 -2.47 0.36
CA ILE A 118 -5.88 -1.56 1.18
C ILE A 118 -6.13 -0.12 0.72
N GLY A 119 -6.58 0.73 1.65
CA GLY A 119 -6.81 2.15 1.41
C GLY A 119 -5.70 3.03 1.95
N PHE A 120 -5.42 4.12 1.24
CA PHE A 120 -4.45 5.14 1.66
C PHE A 120 -5.01 6.54 1.44
N HIS A 121 -4.84 7.40 2.45
CA HIS A 121 -4.87 8.85 2.30
C HIS A 121 -3.45 9.39 2.42
N CYS A 122 -2.92 9.93 1.32
CA CYS A 122 -1.64 10.63 1.30
C CYS A 122 -1.86 12.16 1.26
N ASN A 123 -0.78 12.94 1.19
CA ASN A 123 -0.87 14.40 1.17
C ASN A 123 -1.51 14.91 -0.13
N GLY A 124 -2.83 15.08 -0.11
CA GLY A 124 -3.61 15.50 -1.28
C GLY A 124 -3.77 14.40 -2.32
N MET A 125 -3.66 13.13 -1.94
CA MET A 125 -3.93 11.99 -2.82
C MET A 125 -4.62 10.86 -2.08
N GLU A 126 -5.30 10.01 -2.83
CA GLU A 126 -6.01 8.83 -2.32
C GLU A 126 -5.70 7.63 -3.19
N ALA A 127 -5.65 6.45 -2.58
CA ALA A 127 -5.52 5.19 -3.30
C ALA A 127 -6.33 4.06 -2.66
N TRP A 128 -6.78 3.14 -3.51
CA TRP A 128 -7.44 1.90 -3.14
C TRP A 128 -6.85 0.74 -3.94
N THR A 129 -6.30 -0.25 -3.25
CA THR A 129 -5.62 -1.39 -3.86
C THR A 129 -6.39 -2.67 -3.59
N SER A 130 -6.89 -3.29 -4.65
CA SER A 130 -7.53 -4.60 -4.64
C SER A 130 -6.87 -5.44 -5.73
N THR A 131 -5.80 -6.15 -5.35
CA THR A 131 -4.88 -6.85 -6.26
C THR A 131 -5.65 -7.72 -7.27
N PRO A 132 -5.37 -7.60 -8.58
CA PRO A 132 -4.20 -6.93 -9.16
C PRO A 132 -4.38 -5.44 -9.44
N TYR A 133 -5.53 -4.84 -9.13
CA TYR A 133 -5.81 -3.46 -9.54
C TYR A 133 -5.61 -2.45 -8.41
N LYS A 134 -5.26 -1.22 -8.79
CA LYS A 134 -5.19 -0.06 -7.92
C LYS A 134 -5.83 1.13 -8.60
N ILE A 135 -6.66 1.86 -7.86
CA ILE A 135 -7.07 3.22 -8.26
C ILE A 135 -6.33 4.26 -7.43
N VAL A 136 -5.97 5.38 -8.06
CA VAL A 136 -5.28 6.51 -7.41
C VAL A 136 -5.80 7.83 -7.98
N ARG A 137 -5.96 8.85 -7.14
CA ARG A 137 -6.31 10.21 -7.58
C ARG A 137 -5.61 11.28 -6.76
N SER A 138 -5.47 12.46 -7.34
CA SER A 138 -5.09 13.67 -6.59
C SER A 138 -6.34 14.44 -6.14
N ILE A 139 -6.26 15.07 -4.98
CA ILE A 139 -7.25 16.02 -4.45
C ILE A 139 -6.70 17.43 -4.63
N LYS A 140 -7.42 18.31 -5.36
CA LYS A 140 -7.03 19.71 -5.49
C LYS A 140 -7.22 20.46 -4.17
N ASN A 141 -6.20 21.24 -3.82
CA ASN A 141 -6.21 22.09 -2.62
C ASN A 141 -7.18 23.28 -2.69
N LYS A 142 -7.48 23.82 -1.50
CA LYS A 142 -8.47 24.84 -1.10
C LYS A 142 -9.96 24.49 -1.30
N LYS A 143 -10.33 23.71 -2.32
CA LYS A 143 -11.73 23.30 -2.57
C LYS A 143 -12.04 21.81 -2.36
N LYS A 144 -11.03 21.00 -1.99
CA LYS A 144 -11.15 19.52 -1.87
C LYS A 144 -11.80 18.87 -3.11
N GLN A 145 -11.55 19.41 -4.29
CA GLN A 145 -12.10 18.84 -5.51
C GLN A 145 -11.20 17.69 -5.96
N SER A 146 -11.71 16.47 -5.85
CA SER A 146 -11.04 15.28 -6.35
C SER A 146 -10.89 15.34 -7.88
N LEU A 147 -9.71 14.98 -8.39
CA LEU A 147 -9.54 14.65 -9.79
C LEU A 147 -10.14 13.27 -10.09
N ASP A 148 -10.27 12.95 -11.37
CA ASP A 148 -10.69 11.64 -11.82
C ASP A 148 -9.72 10.55 -11.34
N TRP A 149 -10.26 9.37 -11.08
CA TRP A 149 -9.48 8.20 -10.74
C TRP A 149 -8.65 7.72 -11.92
N GLU A 150 -7.37 7.46 -11.67
CA GLU A 150 -6.51 6.64 -12.52
C GLU A 150 -6.63 5.18 -12.08
N LEU A 151 -6.48 4.23 -12.99
CA LEU A 151 -6.55 2.79 -12.72
C LEU A 151 -5.34 2.08 -13.32
N TYR A 152 -4.67 1.26 -12.51
CA TYR A 152 -3.50 0.49 -12.91
C TYR A 152 -3.64 -0.98 -12.53
N ASN A 153 -3.03 -1.88 -13.30
CA ASN A 153 -2.89 -3.29 -12.94
C ASN A 153 -1.47 -3.52 -12.41
N LEU A 154 -1.28 -3.62 -11.10
CA LEU A 154 0.04 -3.70 -10.46
C LEU A 154 0.83 -4.97 -10.79
N VAL A 155 0.19 -6.02 -11.31
CA VAL A 155 0.88 -7.25 -11.71
C VAL A 155 1.50 -7.10 -13.10
N HIS A 156 0.81 -6.45 -14.04
CA HIS A 156 1.28 -6.26 -15.41
C HIS A 156 1.87 -4.87 -15.69
N ASP A 157 1.60 -3.91 -14.80
CA ASP A 157 2.06 -2.53 -14.83
C ASP A 157 2.43 -2.09 -13.39
N PRO A 158 3.48 -2.70 -12.79
CA PRO A 158 3.91 -2.37 -11.43
C PRO A 158 4.45 -0.94 -11.28
N TYR A 159 4.66 -0.24 -12.39
CA TYR A 159 5.21 1.10 -12.43
C TYR A 159 4.16 2.19 -12.67
N GLU A 160 2.89 1.79 -12.81
CA GLU A 160 1.75 2.69 -12.98
C GLU A 160 1.93 3.63 -14.19
N GLU A 161 2.31 3.06 -15.34
CA GLU A 161 2.55 3.79 -16.59
C GLU A 161 1.32 3.82 -17.51
N HIS A 162 0.45 2.81 -17.41
CA HIS A 162 -0.64 2.58 -18.37
C HIS A 162 -2.01 2.71 -17.68
N ASN A 163 -2.54 3.93 -17.65
CA ASN A 163 -3.84 4.21 -17.05
C ASN A 163 -4.98 3.53 -17.85
N LEU A 164 -5.71 2.63 -17.19
CA LEU A 164 -6.82 1.85 -17.74
C LEU A 164 -8.20 2.46 -17.45
N ALA A 165 -8.28 3.65 -16.81
CA ALA A 165 -9.55 4.19 -16.35
C ALA A 165 -10.59 4.36 -17.48
N THR A 166 -10.16 4.85 -18.64
CA THR A 166 -11.04 5.03 -19.81
C THR A 166 -11.46 3.71 -20.44
N SER A 167 -10.63 2.67 -20.39
CA SER A 167 -10.92 1.36 -20.99
C SER A 167 -11.65 0.41 -20.06
N LYS A 168 -11.67 0.68 -18.74
CA LYS A 168 -12.36 -0.11 -17.72
C LYS A 168 -13.17 0.79 -16.74
N PRO A 169 -14.12 1.61 -17.22
CA PRO A 169 -14.85 2.57 -16.38
C PRO A 169 -15.69 1.89 -15.29
N ASP A 170 -16.29 0.73 -15.58
CA ASP A 170 -17.09 -0.02 -14.59
C ASP A 170 -16.23 -0.49 -13.41
N LEU A 171 -14.98 -0.88 -13.69
CA LEU A 171 -14.02 -1.29 -12.66
C LEU A 171 -13.62 -0.12 -11.78
N VAL A 172 -13.37 1.06 -12.38
CA VAL A 172 -13.10 2.29 -11.64
C VAL A 172 -14.28 2.63 -10.74
N SER A 173 -15.50 2.61 -11.26
CA SER A 173 -16.72 2.93 -10.51
C SER A 173 -16.90 2.01 -9.30
N ARG A 174 -16.72 0.69 -9.50
CA ARG A 174 -16.80 -0.29 -8.40
C ARG A 174 -15.74 -0.02 -7.33
N MET A 175 -14.47 0.14 -7.72
CA MET A 175 -13.38 0.36 -6.76
C MET A 175 -13.50 1.71 -6.05
N ALA A 176 -13.99 2.75 -6.73
CA ALA A 176 -14.24 4.05 -6.13
C ALA A 176 -15.34 3.97 -5.06
N LYS A 177 -16.40 3.20 -5.32
CA LYS A 177 -17.46 2.93 -4.34
C LYS A 177 -16.91 2.20 -3.11
N GLU A 178 -16.11 1.15 -3.31
CA GLU A 178 -15.46 0.43 -2.20
C GLU A 178 -14.57 1.35 -1.35
N PHE A 179 -13.80 2.24 -2.00
CA PHE A 179 -13.00 3.25 -1.31
C PHE A 179 -13.86 4.21 -0.50
N ASP A 180 -14.96 4.72 -1.07
CA ASP A 180 -15.84 5.67 -0.38
C ASP A 180 -16.52 5.02 0.84
N GLU A 181 -16.93 3.75 0.73
CA GLU A 181 -17.47 2.97 1.85
C GLU A 181 -16.44 2.82 2.98
N TRP A 182 -15.20 2.44 2.65
CA TRP A 182 -14.10 2.35 3.60
C TRP A 182 -13.77 3.71 4.25
N ALA A 183 -13.65 4.76 3.45
CA ALA A 183 -13.32 6.10 3.93
C ALA A 183 -14.41 6.67 4.86
N GLN A 184 -15.68 6.37 4.60
CA GLN A 184 -16.79 6.72 5.49
C GLN A 184 -16.72 5.97 6.82
N ALA A 185 -16.44 4.66 6.78
CA ALA A 185 -16.30 3.86 8.01
C ALA A 185 -15.21 4.43 8.94
N ILE A 186 -14.07 4.86 8.38
CA ILE A 186 -13.00 5.52 9.16
C ILE A 186 -13.47 6.84 9.77
N GLN A 187 -14.25 7.65 9.04
CA GLN A 187 -14.74 8.92 9.57
C GLN A 187 -15.73 8.74 10.72
N LEU A 188 -16.58 7.71 10.67
CA LEU A 188 -17.54 7.41 11.72
C LEU A 188 -16.86 6.97 13.02
N GLU A 189 -15.74 6.25 12.95
CA GLU A 189 -14.93 5.91 14.13
C GLU A 189 -14.36 7.16 14.81
N LYS A 190 -13.90 8.16 14.05
CA LYS A 190 -13.37 9.42 14.61
C LYS A 190 -14.37 10.25 15.39
N VAL A 191 -15.68 9.98 15.26
CA VAL A 191 -16.75 10.72 15.94
C VAL A 191 -17.12 10.06 17.29
N LYS A 192 -16.61 8.86 17.58
CA LYS A 192 -16.89 8.13 18.82
C LYS A 192 -15.98 8.53 19.99
N ASP A 193 -14.89 9.26 19.72
CA ASP A 193 -13.97 9.85 20.71
C ASP A 193 -14.37 11.30 21.06
#